data_AF-A0A394DEL6-F1
#
_entry.id   AF-A0A394DEL6-F1
#
_cell.length_a   1.000
_cell.length_b   1.000
_cell.length_c   1.000
_cell.angle_alpha   90.00
_cell.angle_beta   90.00
_cell.angle_gamma   90.00
#
_symmetry.space_group_name_H-M   'P 1'
#
loop_
_entity.id
_entity.type
_entity.pdbx_description
1 polymer ?
#
loop_
_entity_poly.entity_id
_entity_poly.type
_entity_poly.pdbx_seq_one_letter_code
_entity_poly.pdbx_strand_id
1 'polypeptide(L)'
;MLRFSKPNKYYVEGSQKRNFLVDIKGPALAFLPVLAFEGGTRRNIPKFEVGTMIYVRVVTAKPGMNPELSCTDASGKSPEFGALKNGYMFECSTGLSRMLHISPTCPVLEDLRKKLSFEITVGLNGRIWVNSSSPSTTIIVANAIKNLEALNEAQQNIIVDKVLQKIQ
;
A
#
# COMPACT_ATOMS: atom_id res chain seq x y z
N MET A 1 2.58 -0.80 -0.40
CA MET A 1 1.74 -0.52 -1.59
C MET A 1 2.60 -0.18 -2.78
N LEU A 2 2.30 -0.64 -3.99
CA LEU A 2 3.34 -0.81 -5.02
C LEU A 2 2.95 -0.16 -6.34
N ARG A 3 3.56 0.97 -6.70
CA ARG A 3 3.42 1.51 -8.07
C ARG A 3 4.29 0.66 -8.98
N PHE A 4 3.77 0.13 -10.08
CA PHE A 4 4.66 -0.21 -11.19
C PHE A 4 5.02 1.10 -11.91
N SER A 5 6.29 1.25 -12.19
CA SER A 5 6.87 2.39 -12.90
C SER A 5 7.44 1.93 -14.24
N LYS A 6 7.43 2.81 -15.25
CA LYS A 6 8.31 2.76 -16.44
C LYS A 6 8.84 4.19 -16.70
N PRO A 7 9.98 4.42 -17.40
CA PRO A 7 10.88 3.46 -18.06
C PRO A 7 12.37 3.68 -17.71
N ASN A 8 13.10 2.62 -17.35
CA ASN A 8 14.54 2.55 -17.62
C ASN A 8 14.83 1.15 -18.14
N LYS A 9 15.68 1.08 -19.17
CA LYS A 9 15.96 -0.07 -20.04
C LYS A 9 16.37 -1.35 -19.31
N TYR A 10 15.46 -2.03 -18.64
CA TYR A 10 15.64 -3.42 -18.25
C TYR A 10 14.31 -4.12 -18.46
N TYR A 11 14.39 -5.14 -19.29
CA TYR A 11 13.31 -5.87 -19.90
C TYR A 11 12.31 -6.39 -18.86
N VAL A 12 11.07 -6.63 -19.29
CA VAL A 12 10.39 -7.85 -18.82
C VAL A 12 11.22 -8.99 -19.39
N GLU A 13 12.29 -9.36 -18.68
CA GLU A 13 13.18 -10.42 -19.10
C GLU A 13 12.57 -11.76 -18.69
N GLY A 14 11.42 -12.05 -19.31
CA GLY A 14 10.69 -13.28 -19.12
C GLY A 14 10.19 -13.51 -17.69
N SER A 15 9.30 -14.48 -17.59
CA SER A 15 9.26 -15.29 -16.39
C SER A 15 10.66 -15.88 -16.19
N GLN A 16 11.44 -15.42 -15.21
CA GLN A 16 12.50 -16.25 -14.62
C GLN A 16 11.80 -17.37 -13.83
N LYS A 17 11.15 -18.24 -14.62
CA LYS A 17 10.23 -19.36 -14.43
C LYS A 17 9.18 -19.35 -13.30
N ARG A 18 9.24 -18.55 -12.22
CA ARG A 18 8.31 -18.68 -11.07
C ARG A 18 8.03 -17.42 -10.21
N ASN A 19 8.59 -16.25 -10.50
CA ASN A 19 8.40 -15.05 -9.66
C ASN A 19 7.98 -13.81 -10.47
N PHE A 20 7.17 -12.95 -9.85
CA PHE A 20 6.97 -11.56 -10.25
C PHE A 20 8.06 -10.68 -9.62
N LEU A 21 8.54 -9.68 -10.37
CA LEU A 21 9.46 -8.66 -9.86
C LEU A 21 8.69 -7.44 -9.38
N VAL A 22 8.99 -6.99 -8.17
CA VAL A 22 8.17 -5.99 -7.48
C VAL A 22 9.06 -4.89 -6.87
N ASP A 23 8.77 -3.63 -7.19
CA ASP A 23 9.43 -2.48 -6.57
C ASP A 23 8.79 -2.12 -5.23
N ILE A 24 9.50 -2.42 -4.13
CA ILE A 24 9.08 -2.11 -2.76
C ILE A 24 9.65 -0.80 -2.20
N LYS A 25 10.32 0.03 -3.01
CA LYS A 25 11.07 1.23 -2.55
C LYS A 25 12.24 0.85 -1.62
N GLY A 26 12.91 -0.26 -1.93
CA GLY A 26 14.12 -0.73 -1.25
C GLY A 26 15.35 -0.67 -2.17
N PRO A 27 16.53 -1.10 -1.69
CA PRO A 27 17.76 -1.08 -2.49
C PRO A 27 17.78 -2.09 -3.64
N ALA A 28 16.87 -3.08 -3.63
CA ALA A 28 16.72 -4.08 -4.67
C ALA A 28 15.24 -4.39 -4.92
N LEU A 29 14.94 -4.91 -6.11
CA LEU A 29 13.61 -5.46 -6.41
C LEU A 29 13.34 -6.69 -5.55
N ALA A 30 12.08 -6.88 -5.19
CA ALA A 30 11.62 -8.03 -4.44
C ALA A 30 11.00 -9.08 -5.36
N PHE A 31 11.05 -10.34 -4.93
CA PHE A 31 10.45 -11.47 -5.61
C PHE A 31 9.11 -11.83 -4.96
N LEU A 32 8.05 -11.87 -5.76
CA LEU A 32 6.76 -12.40 -5.37
C LEU A 32 6.52 -13.72 -6.13
N PRO A 33 6.59 -14.88 -5.47
CA PRO A 33 6.35 -16.15 -6.12
C PRO A 33 4.95 -16.22 -6.75
N VAL A 34 4.85 -16.78 -7.96
CA VAL A 34 3.59 -16.84 -8.72
C VAL A 34 2.50 -17.69 -8.04
N LEU A 35 2.88 -18.50 -7.06
CA LEU A 35 1.99 -19.33 -6.25
C LEU A 35 1.74 -18.77 -4.85
N ALA A 36 2.35 -17.64 -4.48
CA ALA A 36 2.21 -17.04 -3.14
C ALA A 36 0.91 -16.23 -2.99
N PHE A 37 -0.19 -16.79 -3.47
CA PHE A 37 -1.55 -16.26 -3.45
C PHE A 37 -2.49 -17.31 -2.87
N GLU A 38 -3.63 -16.89 -2.35
CA GLU A 38 -4.64 -17.83 -1.87
C GLU A 38 -5.12 -18.72 -3.03
N GLY A 39 -5.01 -20.04 -2.84
CA GLY A 39 -5.31 -21.01 -3.89
C GLY A 39 -4.33 -21.03 -5.07
N GLY A 40 -3.12 -20.47 -4.91
CA GLY A 40 -2.10 -20.42 -5.95
C GLY A 40 -1.69 -21.82 -6.43
N THR A 41 -1.99 -22.14 -7.71
CA THR A 41 -1.59 -23.40 -8.36
C THR A 41 -1.00 -23.12 -9.73
N ARG A 42 -0.28 -24.08 -10.33
CA ARG A 42 0.28 -23.93 -11.70
C ARG A 42 -0.79 -23.66 -12.77
N ARG A 43 -2.06 -23.99 -12.51
CA ARG A 43 -3.19 -23.75 -13.40
C ARG A 43 -3.84 -22.38 -13.16
N ASN A 44 -3.67 -21.82 -11.97
CA ASN A 44 -4.29 -20.56 -11.54
C ASN A 44 -3.23 -19.56 -11.10
N ILE A 45 -2.43 -19.09 -12.07
CA ILE A 45 -1.44 -18.03 -11.84
C ILE A 45 -2.10 -16.68 -12.15
N PRO A 46 -2.10 -15.73 -11.20
CA PRO A 46 -2.63 -14.38 -11.44
C PRO A 46 -1.91 -13.70 -12.60
N LYS A 47 -2.65 -12.89 -13.37
CA LYS A 47 -2.07 -12.07 -14.44
C LYS A 47 -2.04 -10.62 -13.97
N PHE A 48 -0.83 -10.06 -13.88
CA PHE A 48 -0.63 -8.65 -13.56
C PHE A 48 0.03 -7.94 -14.74
N GLU A 49 -0.37 -6.70 -14.96
CA GLU A 49 0.24 -5.83 -15.94
C GLU A 49 1.31 -4.98 -15.28
N VAL A 50 2.27 -4.50 -16.09
CA VAL A 50 3.19 -3.47 -15.63
C VAL A 50 2.38 -2.19 -15.39
N GLY A 51 2.02 -1.96 -14.14
CA GLY A 51 1.14 -0.87 -13.72
C GLY A 51 0.49 -1.19 -12.37
N THR A 52 0.17 -2.46 -12.16
CA THR A 52 -0.72 -2.96 -11.11
C THR A 52 -0.28 -2.67 -9.67
N MET A 53 -1.06 -1.90 -8.92
CA MET A 53 -0.78 -1.81 -7.49
C MET A 53 -1.07 -3.12 -6.77
N ILE A 54 -0.17 -3.56 -5.90
CA ILE A 54 -0.37 -4.78 -5.11
C ILE A 54 -0.01 -4.54 -3.63
N TYR A 55 -0.83 -5.09 -2.73
CA TYR A 55 -0.58 -5.15 -1.29
C TYR A 55 -0.11 -6.55 -0.93
N VAL A 56 1.03 -6.60 -0.25
CA VAL A 56 1.80 -7.82 0.02
C VAL A 56 2.50 -7.67 1.35
N ARG A 57 2.86 -8.80 1.96
CA ARG A 57 3.80 -8.83 3.09
C ARG A 57 5.20 -9.23 2.63
N VAL A 58 6.19 -8.80 3.40
CA VAL A 58 7.57 -9.31 3.28
C VAL A 58 7.65 -10.58 4.14
N VAL A 59 8.11 -11.68 3.54
CA VAL A 59 8.30 -12.97 4.22
C VAL A 59 9.75 -13.13 4.65
N THR A 60 10.70 -12.74 3.82
CA THR A 60 12.14 -12.84 4.11
C THR A 60 12.88 -11.65 3.52
N ALA A 61 13.77 -11.06 4.30
CA ALA A 61 14.67 -10.01 3.86
C ALA A 61 16.05 -10.24 4.51
N LYS A 62 16.93 -10.96 3.80
CA LYS A 62 18.29 -11.27 4.26
C LYS A 62 19.31 -10.39 3.50
N PRO A 63 20.37 -9.89 4.16
CA PRO A 63 21.45 -9.20 3.48
C PRO A 63 22.02 -10.03 2.33
N GLY A 64 22.26 -9.40 1.18
CA GLY A 64 22.80 -10.08 -0.01
C GLY A 64 21.78 -10.89 -0.83
N MET A 65 20.50 -10.89 -0.45
CA MET A 65 19.42 -11.55 -1.21
C MET A 65 18.30 -10.57 -1.54
N ASN A 66 17.62 -10.80 -2.67
CA ASN A 66 16.37 -10.11 -2.97
C ASN A 66 15.31 -10.45 -1.91
N PRO A 67 14.54 -9.48 -1.40
CA PRO A 67 13.45 -9.75 -0.48
C PRO A 67 12.39 -10.65 -1.13
N GLU A 68 11.79 -11.54 -0.34
CA GLU A 68 10.71 -12.42 -0.77
C GLU A 68 9.37 -11.95 -0.19
N LEU A 69 8.34 -11.97 -1.02
CA LEU A 69 7.00 -11.45 -0.74
C LEU A 69 5.93 -12.54 -0.77
N SER A 70 4.78 -12.25 -0.17
CA SER A 70 3.61 -13.12 -0.22
C SER A 70 2.31 -12.30 -0.17
N CYS A 71 1.28 -12.79 -0.86
CA CYS A 71 -0.10 -12.31 -0.78
C CYS A 71 -0.97 -13.16 0.16
N THR A 72 -0.37 -13.93 1.07
CA THR A 72 -1.12 -14.68 2.08
C THR A 72 -0.54 -14.40 3.46
N ASP A 73 -1.32 -14.60 4.51
CA ASP A 73 -0.86 -14.64 5.88
C ASP A 73 -0.09 -15.95 6.17
N ALA A 74 0.32 -16.15 7.43
CA ALA A 74 1.04 -17.36 7.84
C ALA A 74 0.17 -18.63 7.76
N SER A 75 -1.16 -18.47 7.73
CA SER A 75 -2.15 -19.54 7.62
C SER A 75 -2.52 -19.84 6.16
N GLY A 76 -1.97 -19.10 5.18
CA GLY A 76 -2.27 -19.26 3.76
C GLY A 76 -3.52 -18.53 3.26
N LYS A 77 -4.14 -17.66 4.08
CA LYS A 77 -5.32 -16.86 3.71
C LYS A 77 -4.94 -15.47 3.21
N SER A 78 -5.76 -14.84 2.36
CA SER A 78 -5.46 -13.53 1.76
C SER A 78 -6.53 -12.44 1.96
N PRO A 79 -7.18 -12.31 3.13
CA PRO A 79 -8.36 -11.44 3.24
C PRO A 79 -8.10 -9.97 2.88
N GLU A 80 -6.85 -9.49 3.00
CA GLU A 80 -6.50 -8.10 2.71
C GLU A 80 -5.42 -7.93 1.64
N PHE A 81 -4.75 -9.01 1.22
CA PHE A 81 -3.62 -8.94 0.27
C PHE A 81 -4.07 -9.14 -1.18
N GLY A 82 -3.30 -8.58 -2.11
CA GLY A 82 -3.56 -8.74 -3.54
C GLY A 82 -3.58 -7.43 -4.30
N ALA A 83 -4.12 -7.47 -5.52
CA ALA A 83 -4.12 -6.34 -6.42
C ALA A 83 -5.10 -5.26 -5.96
N LEU A 84 -4.63 -4.02 -5.99
CA LEU A 84 -5.37 -2.83 -5.60
C LEU A 84 -5.79 -2.11 -6.87
N LYS A 85 -7.09 -1.91 -7.02
CA LYS A 85 -7.70 -1.36 -8.22
C LYS A 85 -8.33 -0.02 -7.92
N ASN A 86 -8.26 0.91 -8.86
CA ASN A 86 -9.04 2.16 -8.83
C ASN A 86 -8.82 2.99 -7.55
N GLY A 87 -7.63 3.50 -7.31
CA GLY A 87 -7.42 4.44 -6.22
C GLY A 87 -6.19 5.30 -6.43
N TYR A 88 -5.91 6.14 -5.45
CA TYR A 88 -4.84 7.11 -5.51
C TYR A 88 -3.73 6.72 -4.54
N MET A 89 -2.50 6.65 -5.05
CA MET A 89 -1.32 6.35 -4.26
C MET A 89 -0.46 7.59 -4.08
N PHE A 90 0.03 7.79 -2.86
CA PHE A 90 1.00 8.80 -2.56
C PHE A 90 2.07 8.29 -1.61
N GLU A 91 3.19 9.00 -1.59
CA GLU A 91 4.31 8.72 -0.71
C GLU A 91 4.29 9.62 0.53
N CYS A 92 4.81 9.10 1.63
CA CYS A 92 5.07 9.81 2.88
C CYS A 92 6.34 9.27 3.56
N SER A 93 6.76 9.84 4.68
CA SER A 93 7.82 9.21 5.49
C SER A 93 7.41 7.84 6.03
N THR A 94 8.41 6.99 6.26
CA THR A 94 8.22 5.71 6.96
C THR A 94 7.79 5.89 8.41
N GLY A 95 8.08 7.05 9.02
CA GLY A 95 7.60 7.41 10.36
C GLY A 95 6.08 7.53 10.39
N LEU A 96 5.52 8.34 9.48
CA LEU A 96 4.07 8.48 9.32
C LEU A 96 3.41 7.14 8.97
N SER A 97 3.99 6.37 8.03
CA SER A 97 3.46 5.03 7.70
C SER A 97 3.40 4.09 8.91
N ARG A 98 4.42 4.09 9.78
CA ARG A 98 4.39 3.33 11.02
C ARG A 98 3.30 3.84 11.97
N MET A 99 3.21 5.14 12.17
CA MET A 99 2.18 5.76 13.02
C MET A 99 0.76 5.37 12.59
N LEU A 100 0.48 5.38 11.28
CA LEU A 100 -0.83 5.02 10.73
C LEU A 100 -1.13 3.51 10.78
N HIS A 101 -0.11 2.67 10.87
CA HIS A 101 -0.25 1.20 10.90
C HIS A 101 -0.26 0.63 12.33
N ILE A 102 0.15 1.41 13.34
CA ILE A 102 0.14 0.98 14.74
C ILE A 102 -1.29 0.78 15.23
N SER A 103 -1.47 -0.22 16.11
CA SER A 103 -2.69 -0.43 16.89
C SER A 103 -2.48 0.13 18.31
N PRO A 104 -3.42 0.93 18.85
CA PRO A 104 -4.72 1.28 18.27
C PRO A 104 -4.60 2.23 17.07
N THR A 105 -5.56 2.16 16.15
CA THR A 105 -5.59 2.99 14.93
C THR A 105 -5.42 4.47 15.29
N CYS A 106 -4.62 5.18 14.49
CA CYS A 106 -4.45 6.63 14.60
C CYS A 106 -5.83 7.32 14.71
N PRO A 107 -6.10 8.13 15.77
CA PRO A 107 -7.39 8.76 16.00
C PRO A 107 -7.92 9.54 14.80
N VAL A 108 -7.01 10.19 14.07
CA VAL A 108 -7.32 10.92 12.83
C VAL A 108 -7.98 10.03 11.78
N LEU A 109 -7.49 8.80 11.58
CA LEU A 109 -8.07 7.88 10.62
C LEU A 109 -9.47 7.45 11.05
N GLU A 110 -9.68 7.22 12.35
CA GLU A 110 -10.99 6.85 12.90
C GLU A 110 -12.01 8.00 12.70
N ASP A 111 -11.61 9.24 12.95
CA ASP A 111 -12.48 10.39 12.76
C ASP A 111 -12.79 10.68 11.28
N LEU A 112 -11.82 10.48 10.39
CA LEU A 112 -12.07 10.53 8.95
C LEU A 112 -13.06 9.45 8.52
N ARG A 113 -12.91 8.21 9.01
CA ARG A 113 -13.79 7.07 8.67
C ARG A 113 -15.22 7.26 9.16
N LYS A 114 -15.45 7.98 10.26
CA LYS A 114 -16.80 8.31 10.75
C LYS A 114 -17.58 9.21 9.80
N LYS A 115 -16.89 10.08 9.03
CA LYS A 115 -17.55 11.08 8.16
C LYS A 115 -17.41 10.77 6.67
N LEU A 116 -16.39 10.02 6.28
CA LEU A 116 -16.06 9.74 4.88
C LEU A 116 -15.99 8.23 4.66
N SER A 117 -16.64 7.75 3.60
CA SER A 117 -16.49 6.37 3.14
C SER A 117 -15.29 6.26 2.20
N PHE A 118 -14.24 5.56 2.67
CA PHE A 118 -13.03 5.29 1.89
C PHE A 118 -12.35 4.00 2.37
N GLU A 119 -11.59 3.39 1.47
CA GLU A 119 -10.63 2.33 1.75
C GLU A 119 -9.24 2.94 1.84
N ILE A 120 -8.42 2.42 2.75
CA ILE A 120 -7.03 2.82 2.90
C ILE A 120 -6.17 1.58 3.11
N THR A 121 -5.00 1.56 2.48
CA THR A 121 -3.98 0.57 2.79
C THR A 121 -2.65 1.29 3.01
N VAL A 122 -1.97 0.93 4.09
CA VAL A 122 -0.72 1.55 4.51
C VAL A 122 0.42 0.58 4.28
N GLY A 123 1.36 0.94 3.41
CA GLY A 123 2.62 0.23 3.26
C GLY A 123 3.69 0.82 4.18
N LEU A 124 4.32 -0.02 5.00
CA LEU A 124 5.46 0.39 5.86
C LEU A 124 6.66 0.96 5.08
N ASN A 125 6.67 0.79 3.76
CA ASN A 125 7.63 1.39 2.83
C ASN A 125 7.35 2.86 2.48
N GLY A 126 6.46 3.56 3.19
CA GLY A 126 6.17 4.96 2.91
C GLY A 126 5.21 5.17 1.73
N ARG A 127 4.44 4.16 1.34
CA ARG A 127 3.47 4.24 0.24
C ARG A 127 2.08 3.91 0.76
N ILE A 128 1.18 4.89 0.64
CA ILE A 128 -0.21 4.81 1.09
C ILE A 128 -1.10 4.92 -0.15
N TRP A 129 -2.22 4.23 -0.13
CA TRP A 129 -3.27 4.42 -1.13
C TRP A 129 -4.60 4.58 -0.44
N VAL A 130 -5.43 5.32 -1.13
CA VAL A 130 -6.79 5.62 -0.74
C VAL A 130 -7.67 5.38 -1.94
N ASN A 131 -8.82 4.76 -1.71
CA ASN A 131 -9.87 4.61 -2.70
C ASN A 131 -11.19 5.06 -2.08
N SER A 132 -12.01 5.77 -2.84
CA SER A 132 -13.38 6.11 -2.48
C SER A 132 -14.23 6.25 -3.73
N SER A 133 -15.55 6.20 -3.57
CA SER A 133 -16.49 6.40 -4.68
C SER A 133 -16.40 7.79 -5.33
N SER A 134 -15.98 8.80 -4.57
CA SER A 134 -15.79 10.18 -5.04
C SER A 134 -14.31 10.56 -5.10
N PRO A 135 -13.78 11.05 -6.24
CA PRO A 135 -12.42 11.57 -6.33
C PRO A 135 -12.13 12.70 -5.34
N SER A 136 -13.12 13.56 -5.06
CA SER A 136 -13.00 14.64 -4.08
C SER A 136 -12.70 14.10 -2.68
N THR A 137 -13.41 13.05 -2.27
CA THR A 137 -13.16 12.36 -0.98
C THR A 137 -11.75 11.78 -0.94
N THR A 138 -11.31 11.12 -2.03
CA THR A 138 -9.94 10.59 -2.12
C THR A 138 -8.89 11.69 -1.95
N ILE A 139 -9.08 12.85 -2.59
CA ILE A 139 -8.16 13.99 -2.49
C ILE A 139 -8.14 14.55 -1.07
N ILE A 140 -9.30 14.73 -0.45
CA ILE A 140 -9.42 15.24 0.91
C ILE A 140 -8.69 14.32 1.90
N VAL A 141 -8.95 13.01 1.84
CA VAL A 141 -8.33 12.03 2.73
C VAL A 141 -6.82 11.99 2.50
N ALA A 142 -6.35 11.96 1.25
CA ALA A 142 -4.92 11.94 0.96
C ALA A 142 -4.20 13.19 1.47
N ASN A 143 -4.79 14.38 1.31
CA ASN A 143 -4.23 15.63 1.81
C ASN A 143 -4.23 15.68 3.34
N ALA A 144 -5.32 15.22 3.99
CA ALA A 144 -5.39 15.13 5.44
C ALA A 144 -4.25 14.27 5.99
N ILE A 145 -4.04 13.08 5.40
CA ILE A 145 -2.97 12.16 5.81
C ILE A 145 -1.58 12.77 5.58
N LYS A 146 -1.32 13.36 4.41
CA LYS A 146 -0.02 13.99 4.12
C LYS A 146 0.33 15.10 5.12
N ASN A 147 -0.66 15.88 5.52
CA ASN A 147 -0.44 16.97 6.47
C ASN A 147 -0.08 16.47 7.87
N LEU A 148 -0.41 15.22 8.24
CA LEU A 148 -0.02 14.65 9.53
C LEU A 148 1.50 14.56 9.72
N GLU A 149 2.25 14.50 8.63
CA GLU A 149 3.71 14.41 8.67
C GLU A 149 4.36 15.64 9.33
N ALA A 150 3.71 16.80 9.24
CA ALA A 150 4.23 18.07 9.75
C ALA A 150 3.67 18.44 11.15
N LEU A 151 2.92 17.55 11.81
CA LEU A 151 2.15 17.88 13.00
C LEU A 151 2.59 17.09 14.23
N ASN A 152 2.58 17.78 15.36
CA ASN A 152 2.70 17.17 16.67
C ASN A 152 1.33 16.63 17.12
N GLU A 153 1.29 15.66 18.05
CA GLU A 153 0.06 14.97 18.48
C GLU A 153 -1.10 15.93 18.84
N ALA A 154 -0.80 17.02 19.58
CA ALA A 154 -1.80 18.02 19.96
C ALA A 154 -2.45 18.76 18.77
N GLN A 155 -1.76 18.86 17.62
CA GLN A 155 -2.23 19.58 16.45
C GLN A 155 -3.05 18.71 15.49
N GLN A 156 -2.97 17.39 15.62
CA GLN A 156 -3.62 16.45 14.70
C GLN A 156 -5.14 16.54 14.76
N ASN A 157 -5.74 16.63 15.96
CA ASN A 157 -7.19 16.73 16.13
C ASN A 157 -7.78 18.02 15.52
N ILE A 158 -7.07 19.14 15.67
CA ILE A 158 -7.52 20.46 15.16
C ILE A 158 -7.63 20.45 13.63
N ILE A 159 -6.75 19.73 12.94
CA ILE A 159 -6.73 19.71 11.48
C ILE A 159 -7.82 18.81 10.93
N VAL A 160 -8.16 17.71 11.61
CA VAL A 160 -9.28 16.86 11.19
C VAL A 160 -10.59 17.64 11.21
N ASP A 161 -10.85 18.39 12.29
CA ASP A 161 -12.05 19.22 12.37
C ASP A 161 -12.07 20.32 11.29
N LYS A 162 -10.93 20.99 11.05
CA LYS A 162 -10.82 22.00 9.98
C LYS A 162 -11.01 21.42 8.58
N VAL A 163 -10.47 20.23 8.33
CA VAL A 163 -10.63 19.54 7.03
C VAL A 163 -12.09 19.17 6.86
N LEU A 164 -12.73 18.61 7.88
CA LEU A 164 -14.12 18.17 7.82
C LEU A 164 -15.12 19.33 7.72
N GLN A 165 -14.83 20.48 8.34
CA GLN A 165 -15.62 21.72 8.18
C GLN A 165 -15.62 22.26 6.76
N LYS A 166 -14.56 22.00 5.97
CA LYS A 166 -14.49 22.42 4.56
C LYS A 166 -15.26 21.52 3.59
N ILE A 167 -15.81 20.40 4.07
CA ILE A 167 -16.55 19.42 3.27
C ILE A 167 -18.07 19.68 3.33
N GLN A 168 -18.53 20.44 4.33
CA GLN A 168 -19.90 20.96 4.43
C GLN A 168 -20.06 22.22 3.59
#